data_AF-A0AB34JYV5-F1
#
_entry.id   AF-A0AB34JYV5-F1
#
_cell.length_a   1.000
_cell.length_b   1.000
_cell.length_c   1.000
_cell.angle_alpha   90.00
_cell.angle_beta   90.00
_cell.angle_gamma   90.00
#
_symmetry.space_group_name_H-M   'P 1'
#
loop_
_entity.id
_entity.type
_entity.pdbx_description
1 polymer ?
#
loop_
_entity_poly.entity_id
_entity_poly.type
_entity_poly.pdbx_seq_one_letter_code
_entity_poly.pdbx_strand_id
1 'polypeptide(L)'
;MQLLSGLFELRSKNLVHMDIKPGNIFKVMDARTQDDIWKLGDMDSVCSEGESVHSFTVHYSAPELARAELDGAKTFAKHKMDIWSAGLVVLEVATSEPILEPTLTRDEALHKLCSAKFENELSTSLENLNMAMKTFLQHMLQLEAKKRQEAGQLLCSSFLSGNVTTTIRRAANAEVVSAIEMTAVKVDLMSHQVAANASMLGAILQGEHDCPRWLVVVPKKPSSSSMDWLKPKSWLNTTVVGPKRARSSKAHSFVGLGGQIWPGNPSRSHDAAIGCWCCAPGRVTHPVSLGSF
;
A
#
# COMPACT_ATOMS: atom_id res chain seq x y z
N MET A 1 -14.89 -12.91 -0.91
CA MET A 1 -13.66 -13.75 -0.82
C MET A 1 -12.85 -13.50 0.44
N GLN A 2 -12.35 -12.27 0.68
CA GLN A 2 -11.48 -11.97 1.83
C GLN A 2 -12.13 -12.29 3.19
N LEU A 3 -13.41 -11.94 3.38
CA LEU A 3 -14.17 -12.29 4.58
C LEU A 3 -14.18 -13.81 4.85
N LEU A 4 -14.51 -14.63 3.85
CA LEU A 4 -14.49 -16.10 3.99
C LEU A 4 -13.09 -16.65 4.22
N SER A 5 -12.05 -16.01 3.68
CA SER A 5 -10.66 -16.40 3.97
C SER A 5 -10.33 -16.16 5.44
N GLY A 6 -10.76 -15.03 6.00
CA GLY A 6 -10.65 -14.76 7.44
C GLY A 6 -11.39 -15.78 8.30
N LEU A 7 -12.63 -16.13 7.93
CA LEU A 7 -13.41 -17.16 8.67
C LEU A 7 -12.78 -18.55 8.57
N PHE A 8 -12.21 -18.91 7.41
CA PHE A 8 -11.48 -20.15 7.24
C PHE A 8 -10.24 -20.20 8.15
N GLU A 9 -9.51 -19.08 8.26
CA GLU A 9 -8.36 -18.94 9.16
C GLU A 9 -8.71 -18.98 10.65
N LEU A 10 -9.88 -18.47 11.05
CA LEU A 10 -10.36 -18.61 12.44
C LEU A 10 -10.71 -20.05 12.74
N ARG A 11 -11.44 -20.71 11.83
CA ARG A 11 -11.79 -22.12 11.95
C ARG A 11 -10.57 -23.03 12.06
N SER A 12 -9.50 -22.77 11.30
CA SER A 12 -8.26 -23.57 11.38
C SER A 12 -7.57 -23.45 12.76
N LYS A 13 -7.93 -22.43 13.55
CA LYS A 13 -7.43 -22.19 14.92
C LYS A 13 -8.47 -22.53 15.99
N ASN A 14 -9.58 -23.19 15.63
CA ASN A 14 -10.69 -23.51 16.51
C ASN A 14 -11.37 -22.27 17.14
N LEU A 15 -11.34 -21.13 16.45
CA LEU A 15 -11.92 -19.87 16.90
C LEU A 15 -13.22 -19.54 16.15
N VAL A 16 -14.18 -18.99 16.89
CA VAL A 16 -15.45 -18.44 16.41
C VAL A 16 -15.50 -16.97 16.79
N HIS A 17 -15.82 -16.09 15.84
CA HIS A 17 -15.78 -14.64 16.03
C HIS A 17 -16.96 -14.09 16.81
N MET A 18 -18.17 -14.61 16.56
CA MET A 18 -19.42 -14.26 17.24
C MET A 18 -19.94 -12.82 17.05
N ASP A 19 -19.23 -11.98 16.31
CA ASP A 19 -19.61 -10.57 16.09
C ASP A 19 -19.28 -10.07 14.69
N ILE A 20 -19.58 -10.90 13.68
CA ILE A 20 -19.45 -10.50 12.27
C ILE A 20 -20.58 -9.53 11.91
N LYS A 21 -20.20 -8.29 11.58
CA LYS A 21 -21.09 -7.22 11.13
C LYS A 21 -20.31 -6.20 10.28
N PRO A 22 -20.96 -5.32 9.51
CA PRO A 22 -20.26 -4.34 8.68
C PRO A 22 -19.28 -3.47 9.46
N GLY A 23 -19.64 -3.08 10.70
CA GLY A 23 -18.79 -2.27 11.58
C GLY A 23 -17.46 -2.92 11.99
N ASN A 24 -17.33 -4.25 11.85
CA ASN A 24 -16.14 -5.01 12.23
C ASN A 24 -15.31 -5.46 11.00
N ILE A 25 -15.66 -4.98 9.80
CA ILE A 25 -14.96 -5.29 8.56
C ILE A 25 -14.24 -4.03 8.08
N PHE A 26 -12.94 -3.99 8.29
CA PHE A 26 -12.11 -2.81 8.07
C PHE A 26 -11.47 -2.85 6.69
N LYS A 27 -11.54 -1.71 6.00
CA LYS A 27 -10.75 -1.46 4.79
C LYS A 27 -9.35 -1.02 5.20
N VAL A 28 -8.34 -1.70 4.72
CA VAL A 28 -6.92 -1.44 4.99
C VAL A 28 -6.16 -1.42 3.66
N MET A 29 -5.15 -0.58 3.54
CA MET A 29 -4.25 -0.62 2.38
C MET A 29 -3.15 -1.65 2.60
N ASP A 30 -2.95 -2.58 1.68
CA ASP A 30 -1.81 -3.49 1.71
C ASP A 30 -0.53 -2.68 1.48
N ALA A 31 0.36 -2.67 2.46
CA ALA A 31 1.59 -1.87 2.38
C ALA A 31 2.51 -2.30 1.22
N ARG A 32 2.42 -3.55 0.76
CA ARG A 32 3.25 -4.08 -0.32
C ARG A 32 2.65 -3.83 -1.70
N THR A 33 1.35 -4.07 -1.86
CA THR A 33 0.70 -3.94 -3.17
C THR A 33 0.03 -2.59 -3.39
N GLN A 34 -0.16 -1.80 -2.32
CA GLN A 34 -0.97 -0.57 -2.29
C GLN A 34 -2.45 -0.80 -2.63
N ASP A 35 -2.90 -2.06 -2.63
CA ASP A 35 -4.30 -2.40 -2.88
C ASP A 35 -5.16 -2.26 -1.63
N ASP A 36 -6.43 -1.96 -1.84
CA ASP A 36 -7.44 -2.07 -0.79
C ASP A 36 -7.73 -3.53 -0.45
N ILE A 37 -7.52 -3.88 0.81
CA ILE A 37 -7.85 -5.20 1.39
C ILE A 37 -8.83 -5.04 2.53
N TRP A 38 -9.77 -5.97 2.64
CA TRP A 38 -10.74 -6.01 3.73
C TRP A 38 -10.30 -7.03 4.78
N LYS A 39 -10.27 -6.59 6.03
CA LYS A 39 -9.88 -7.40 7.18
C LYS A 39 -11.01 -7.45 8.19
N LEU A 40 -11.24 -8.64 8.71
CA LEU A 40 -12.08 -8.84 9.88
C LEU A 40 -11.31 -8.38 11.12
N GLY A 41 -11.91 -7.52 11.93
CA GLY A 41 -11.34 -7.02 13.18
C GLY A 41 -12.35 -7.11 14.32
N ASP A 42 -12.02 -6.49 15.47
CA ASP A 42 -12.77 -6.60 16.72
C ASP A 42 -12.88 -8.05 17.25
N MET A 43 -11.87 -8.45 18.03
CA MET A 43 -11.72 -9.82 18.51
C MET A 43 -12.31 -10.04 19.92
N ASP A 44 -13.03 -9.05 20.46
CA ASP A 44 -13.45 -9.05 21.87
C ASP A 44 -14.51 -10.14 22.17
N SER A 45 -15.29 -10.54 21.17
CA SER A 45 -16.29 -11.61 21.28
C SER A 45 -15.77 -12.99 20.83
N VAL A 46 -14.50 -13.08 20.42
CA VAL A 46 -13.92 -14.33 19.92
C VAL A 46 -13.82 -15.35 21.04
N CYS A 47 -14.24 -16.58 20.75
CA CYS A 47 -14.15 -17.71 21.68
C CYS A 47 -13.83 -19.00 20.93
N SER A 48 -13.46 -20.05 21.66
CA SER A 48 -13.21 -21.37 21.07
C SER A 48 -14.52 -22.05 20.69
N GLU A 49 -14.52 -22.87 19.64
CA GLU A 49 -15.71 -23.67 19.32
C GLU A 49 -16.11 -24.56 20.50
N GLY A 50 -17.40 -24.52 20.87
CA GLY A 50 -17.94 -25.25 22.01
C GLY A 50 -17.92 -24.50 23.34
N GLU A 51 -17.32 -23.31 23.42
CA GLU A 51 -17.44 -22.44 24.60
C GLU A 51 -18.81 -21.75 24.66
N SER A 52 -19.23 -21.33 25.85
CA SER A 52 -20.48 -20.59 26.04
C SER A 52 -20.41 -19.22 25.37
N VAL A 53 -21.49 -18.85 24.68
CA VAL A 53 -21.59 -17.53 24.05
C VAL A 53 -21.87 -16.47 25.12
N HIS A 54 -21.03 -15.43 25.19
CA HIS A 54 -21.15 -14.35 26.16
C HIS A 54 -21.62 -13.02 25.57
N SER A 55 -21.30 -12.76 24.30
CA SER A 55 -21.63 -11.52 23.60
C SER A 55 -21.82 -11.81 22.11
N PHE A 56 -22.78 -11.12 21.49
CA PHE A 56 -23.04 -11.17 20.05
C PHE A 56 -23.97 -10.03 19.62
N THR A 57 -23.89 -9.62 18.35
CA THR A 57 -24.86 -8.69 17.74
C THR A 57 -26.08 -9.45 17.20
N VAL A 58 -27.26 -9.23 17.80
CA VAL A 58 -28.51 -9.93 17.42
C VAL A 58 -28.87 -9.76 15.95
N HIS A 59 -28.72 -8.56 15.39
CA HIS A 59 -29.09 -8.26 14.00
C HIS A 59 -28.34 -9.07 12.93
N TYR A 60 -27.21 -9.69 13.30
CA TYR A 60 -26.45 -10.58 12.43
C TYR A 60 -26.40 -12.02 12.97
N SER A 61 -27.13 -12.32 14.04
CA SER A 61 -27.06 -13.61 14.72
C SER A 61 -27.78 -14.71 13.95
N ALA A 62 -27.26 -15.93 14.07
CA ALA A 62 -27.86 -17.11 13.46
C ALA A 62 -29.18 -17.49 14.15
N PRO A 63 -30.16 -18.05 13.43
CA PRO A 63 -31.48 -18.36 13.98
C PRO A 63 -31.41 -19.37 15.13
N GLU A 64 -30.44 -20.30 15.12
CA GLU A 64 -30.19 -21.21 16.24
C GLU A 64 -29.72 -20.51 17.52
N LEU A 65 -28.98 -19.40 17.39
CA LEU A 65 -28.53 -18.59 18.52
C LEU A 65 -29.69 -17.73 19.03
N ALA A 66 -30.44 -17.10 18.13
CA ALA A 66 -31.62 -16.31 18.48
C ALA A 66 -32.70 -17.13 19.20
N ARG A 67 -32.98 -18.36 18.72
CA ARG A 67 -33.95 -19.27 19.33
C ARG A 67 -33.56 -19.63 20.75
N ALA A 68 -32.31 -20.02 20.96
CA ALA A 68 -31.84 -20.45 22.26
C ALA A 68 -31.75 -19.27 23.26
N GLU A 69 -31.47 -18.05 22.80
CA GLU A 69 -31.57 -16.85 23.62
C GLU A 69 -33.01 -16.61 24.11
N LEU A 70 -34.00 -16.72 23.20
CA LEU A 70 -35.43 -16.60 23.56
C LEU A 70 -35.89 -17.69 24.54
N ASP A 71 -35.38 -18.90 24.37
CA ASP A 71 -35.69 -20.05 25.23
C ASP A 71 -34.93 -20.01 26.58
N GLY A 72 -34.05 -19.02 26.80
CA GLY A 72 -33.18 -18.95 27.98
C GLY A 72 -32.19 -20.11 28.08
N ALA A 73 -31.88 -20.75 26.95
CA ALA A 73 -31.02 -21.91 26.87
C ALA A 73 -29.54 -21.52 26.70
N LYS A 74 -28.64 -22.34 27.26
CA LYS A 74 -27.21 -22.16 27.01
C LYS A 74 -26.89 -22.47 25.55
N THR A 75 -26.21 -21.53 24.90
CA THR A 75 -25.66 -21.70 23.55
C THR A 75 -24.16 -21.85 23.59
N PHE A 76 -23.65 -22.60 22.63
CA PHE A 76 -22.23 -22.82 22.46
C PHE A 76 -21.80 -22.33 21.09
N ALA A 77 -20.67 -21.64 21.04
CA ALA A 77 -20.13 -21.07 19.83
C ALA A 77 -19.88 -22.17 18.79
N LYS A 78 -20.30 -21.90 17.54
CA LYS A 78 -20.09 -22.79 16.39
C LYS A 78 -19.64 -21.97 15.20
N HIS A 79 -18.65 -22.48 14.46
CA HIS A 79 -18.13 -21.80 13.26
C HIS A 79 -19.21 -21.43 12.23
N LYS A 80 -20.28 -22.23 12.14
CA LYS A 80 -21.38 -21.96 11.22
C LYS A 80 -22.22 -20.75 11.59
N MET A 81 -22.19 -20.29 12.84
CA MET A 81 -22.83 -19.04 13.25
C MET A 81 -22.19 -17.86 12.51
N ASP A 82 -20.85 -17.79 12.44
CA ASP A 82 -20.14 -16.75 11.68
C ASP A 82 -20.44 -16.80 10.17
N ILE A 83 -20.66 -18.00 9.61
CA ILE A 83 -21.04 -18.14 8.19
C ILE A 83 -22.40 -17.48 7.92
N TRP A 84 -23.35 -17.64 8.83
CA TRP A 84 -24.65 -16.98 8.73
C TRP A 84 -24.51 -15.47 8.79
N SER A 85 -23.79 -14.98 9.81
CA SER A 85 -23.57 -13.54 10.00
C SER A 85 -22.87 -12.91 8.79
N ALA A 86 -21.85 -13.57 8.24
CA ALA A 86 -21.21 -13.16 6.99
C ALA A 86 -22.18 -13.19 5.80
N GLY A 87 -23.11 -14.14 5.75
CA GLY A 87 -24.15 -14.22 4.72
C GLY A 87 -25.08 -13.00 4.76
N LEU A 88 -25.47 -12.57 5.96
CA LEU A 88 -26.29 -11.37 6.15
C LEU A 88 -25.53 -10.11 5.71
N VAL A 89 -24.24 -10.00 6.04
CA VAL A 89 -23.40 -8.89 5.55
C VAL A 89 -23.32 -8.88 4.01
N VAL A 90 -23.11 -10.03 3.38
CA VAL A 90 -23.03 -10.11 1.91
C VAL A 90 -24.37 -9.78 1.27
N LEU A 91 -25.48 -10.23 1.87
CA LEU A 91 -26.82 -9.88 1.42
C LEU A 91 -27.05 -8.37 1.52
N GLU A 92 -26.74 -7.76 2.66
CA GLU A 92 -26.86 -6.31 2.88
C GLU A 92 -26.05 -5.51 1.86
N VAL A 93 -24.82 -5.94 1.53
CA VAL A 93 -24.02 -5.32 0.47
C VAL A 93 -24.68 -5.47 -0.90
N ALA A 94 -25.33 -6.61 -1.18
CA ALA A 94 -25.99 -6.86 -2.45
C ALA A 94 -27.30 -6.08 -2.62
N THR A 95 -28.03 -5.84 -1.52
CA THR A 95 -29.32 -5.13 -1.52
C THR A 95 -29.18 -3.65 -1.18
N SER A 96 -28.02 -3.22 -0.67
CA SER A 96 -27.77 -1.90 -0.07
C SER A 96 -28.61 -1.60 1.18
N GLU A 97 -29.27 -2.60 1.74
CA GLU A 97 -30.13 -2.46 2.92
C GLU A 97 -30.05 -3.71 3.81
N PRO A 98 -29.96 -3.57 5.15
CA PRO A 98 -29.98 -4.70 6.05
C PRO A 98 -31.38 -5.33 6.08
N ILE A 99 -31.45 -6.67 6.10
CA ILE A 99 -32.73 -7.38 6.15
C ILE A 99 -33.47 -7.20 7.49
N LEU A 100 -32.72 -6.96 8.57
CA LEU A 100 -33.26 -6.55 9.86
C LEU A 100 -33.04 -5.04 10.01
N GLU A 101 -34.12 -4.33 10.29
CA GLU A 101 -34.07 -2.88 10.50
C GLU A 101 -33.16 -2.56 11.71
N PRO A 102 -32.18 -1.65 11.58
CA PRO A 102 -31.27 -1.31 12.68
C PRO A 102 -31.95 -0.68 13.91
N THR A 103 -33.19 -0.22 13.74
CA THR A 103 -34.01 0.37 14.79
C THR A 103 -34.70 -0.65 15.69
N LEU A 104 -34.67 -1.94 15.34
CA LEU A 104 -35.26 -2.99 16.15
C LEU A 104 -34.52 -3.09 17.48
N THR A 105 -35.29 -3.22 18.56
CA THR A 105 -34.74 -3.60 19.85
C THR A 105 -34.18 -5.03 19.80
N ARG A 106 -33.36 -5.38 20.79
CA ARG A 106 -32.81 -6.74 20.92
C ARG A 106 -33.92 -7.80 20.85
N ASP A 107 -34.98 -7.62 21.62
CA ASP A 107 -36.07 -8.60 21.73
C ASP A 107 -36.89 -8.69 20.43
N GLU A 108 -37.18 -7.55 19.79
CA GLU A 108 -37.88 -7.54 18.50
C GLU A 108 -37.07 -8.24 17.41
N ALA A 109 -35.75 -8.00 17.36
CA ALA A 109 -34.88 -8.65 16.39
C ALA A 109 -34.78 -10.17 16.63
N LEU A 110 -34.70 -10.62 17.90
CA LEU A 110 -34.72 -12.04 18.26
C LEU A 110 -36.03 -12.71 17.80
N HIS A 111 -37.17 -12.10 18.12
CA HIS A 111 -38.48 -12.60 17.70
C HIS A 111 -38.63 -12.61 16.18
N LYS A 112 -38.17 -11.56 15.48
CA LYS A 112 -38.21 -11.47 14.03
C LYS A 112 -37.38 -12.60 13.39
N LEU A 113 -36.14 -12.80 13.83
CA LEU A 113 -35.25 -13.87 13.34
C LEU A 113 -35.87 -15.28 13.44
N CYS A 114 -36.70 -15.52 14.44
CA CYS A 114 -37.35 -16.81 14.68
C CYS A 114 -38.73 -16.95 14.01
N SER A 115 -39.17 -15.93 13.25
CA SER A 115 -40.51 -15.86 12.66
C SER A 115 -40.56 -16.35 11.21
N ALA A 116 -41.67 -16.96 10.81
CA ALA A 116 -41.93 -17.30 9.41
C ALA A 116 -41.94 -16.07 8.49
N LYS A 117 -42.24 -14.88 9.04
CA LYS A 117 -42.16 -13.61 8.30
C LYS A 117 -40.73 -13.34 7.83
N PHE A 118 -39.74 -13.51 8.70
CA PHE A 118 -38.33 -13.35 8.34
C PHE A 118 -37.88 -14.37 7.29
N GLU A 119 -38.31 -15.63 7.40
CA GLU A 119 -37.98 -16.66 6.41
C GLU A 119 -38.51 -16.30 5.01
N ASN A 120 -39.75 -15.78 4.94
CA ASN A 120 -40.34 -15.31 3.70
C ASN A 120 -39.61 -14.08 3.14
N GLU A 121 -39.33 -13.08 3.98
CA GLU A 121 -38.55 -11.90 3.58
C GLU A 121 -37.17 -12.28 3.02
N LEU A 122 -36.47 -13.18 3.71
CA LEU A 122 -35.18 -13.70 3.27
C LEU A 122 -35.27 -14.40 1.91
N SER A 123 -36.30 -15.24 1.71
CA SER A 123 -36.53 -15.90 0.42
C SER A 123 -36.75 -14.88 -0.71
N THR A 124 -37.59 -13.88 -0.48
CA THR A 124 -37.86 -12.81 -1.44
C THR A 124 -36.60 -12.00 -1.76
N SER A 125 -35.81 -11.61 -0.75
CA SER A 125 -34.55 -10.89 -0.97
C SER A 125 -33.57 -11.71 -1.81
N LEU A 126 -33.48 -13.03 -1.60
CA LEU A 126 -32.61 -13.91 -2.39
C LEU A 126 -33.12 -14.11 -3.82
N GLU A 127 -34.43 -14.13 -4.04
CA GLU A 127 -35.03 -14.26 -5.38
C GLU A 127 -34.78 -13.07 -6.28
N ASN A 128 -34.62 -11.88 -5.71
CA ASN A 128 -34.32 -10.65 -6.45
C ASN A 128 -32.85 -10.57 -6.91
N LEU A 129 -31.98 -11.48 -6.46
CA LEU A 129 -30.57 -11.49 -6.84
C LEU A 129 -30.34 -12.33 -8.11
N ASN A 130 -29.22 -12.03 -8.78
CA ASN A 130 -28.79 -12.88 -9.90
C ASN A 130 -28.53 -14.33 -9.43
N MET A 131 -28.67 -15.29 -10.35
CA MET A 131 -28.61 -16.72 -10.02
C MET A 131 -27.32 -17.12 -9.29
N ALA A 132 -26.18 -16.52 -9.65
CA ALA A 132 -24.90 -16.85 -9.04
C ALA A 132 -24.82 -16.37 -7.58
N MET A 133 -25.21 -15.12 -7.31
CA MET A 133 -25.27 -14.55 -5.97
C MET A 133 -26.32 -15.24 -5.11
N LYS A 134 -27.51 -15.49 -5.67
CA LYS A 134 -28.58 -16.25 -5.02
C LYS A 134 -28.08 -17.62 -4.56
N THR A 135 -27.48 -18.39 -5.48
CA THR A 135 -26.95 -19.73 -5.18
C THR A 135 -25.86 -19.65 -4.09
N PHE A 136 -24.98 -18.66 -4.17
CA PHE A 136 -23.92 -18.48 -3.18
C PHE A 136 -24.47 -18.16 -1.78
N LEU A 137 -25.37 -17.18 -1.67
CA LEU A 137 -26.00 -16.80 -0.41
C LEU A 137 -26.90 -17.89 0.16
N GLN A 138 -27.57 -18.66 -0.68
CA GLN A 138 -28.37 -19.82 -0.24
C GLN A 138 -27.52 -20.86 0.51
N HIS A 139 -26.24 -21.01 0.20
CA HIS A 139 -25.36 -21.91 0.95
C HIS A 139 -24.93 -21.34 2.32
N MET A 140 -24.93 -20.02 2.48
CA MET A 140 -24.58 -19.32 3.72
C MET A 140 -25.78 -19.12 4.65
N LEU A 141 -26.96 -18.84 4.09
CA LEU A 141 -28.19 -18.46 4.80
C LEU A 141 -29.18 -19.62 4.94
N GLN A 142 -28.65 -20.82 5.23
CA GLN A 142 -29.49 -21.96 5.62
C GLN A 142 -29.92 -21.81 7.08
N LEU A 143 -31.24 -21.85 7.31
CA LEU A 143 -31.85 -21.79 8.66
C LEU A 143 -31.37 -22.96 9.53
N GLU A 144 -31.31 -24.15 8.94
CA GLU A 144 -30.70 -25.30 9.60
C GLU A 144 -29.17 -25.24 9.50
N ALA A 145 -28.50 -25.04 10.63
CA ALA A 145 -27.03 -24.98 10.71
C ALA A 145 -26.32 -26.20 10.07
N LYS A 146 -26.93 -27.39 10.09
CA LYS A 146 -26.35 -28.60 9.48
C LYS A 146 -26.25 -28.49 7.96
N LYS A 147 -27.24 -27.87 7.30
CA LYS A 147 -27.29 -27.67 5.85
C LYS A 147 -26.40 -26.52 5.38
N ARG A 148 -26.06 -25.60 6.29
CA ARG A 148 -25.18 -24.45 6.02
C ARG A 148 -23.76 -24.92 5.66
N GLN A 149 -23.21 -24.41 4.58
CA GLN A 149 -21.84 -24.73 4.15
C GLN A 149 -20.79 -24.10 5.08
N GLU A 150 -19.58 -24.66 5.04
CA GLU A 150 -18.43 -24.12 5.75
C GLU A 150 -17.61 -23.18 4.88
N ALA A 151 -16.80 -22.31 5.49
CA ALA A 151 -15.97 -21.32 4.79
C ALA A 151 -15.11 -21.95 3.68
N GLY A 152 -14.47 -23.09 3.94
CA GLY A 152 -13.63 -23.78 2.96
C GLY A 152 -14.41 -24.26 1.73
N GLN A 153 -15.64 -24.76 1.93
CA GLN A 153 -16.51 -25.19 0.84
C GLN A 153 -16.96 -24.00 -0.02
N LEU A 154 -17.32 -22.89 0.64
CA LEU A 154 -17.74 -21.66 -0.02
C LEU A 154 -16.59 -21.01 -0.82
N LEU A 155 -15.36 -21.07 -0.32
CA LEU A 155 -14.16 -20.60 -1.03
C LEU A 155 -13.91 -21.38 -2.32
N CYS A 156 -14.24 -22.67 -2.35
CA CYS A 156 -14.14 -23.52 -3.54
C CYS A 156 -15.33 -23.39 -4.51
N SER A 157 -16.31 -22.53 -4.22
CA SER A 157 -17.47 -22.36 -5.09
C SER A 157 -17.10 -21.71 -6.43
N SER A 158 -17.85 -22.04 -7.49
CA SER A 158 -17.69 -21.44 -8.82
C SER A 158 -17.89 -19.92 -8.81
N PHE A 159 -18.72 -19.41 -7.88
CA PHE A 159 -18.94 -17.98 -7.66
C PHE A 159 -17.64 -17.22 -7.37
N LEU A 160 -16.76 -17.79 -6.55
CA LEU A 160 -15.47 -17.17 -6.19
C LEU A 160 -14.30 -17.62 -7.08
N SER A 161 -14.48 -18.74 -7.79
CA SER A 161 -13.49 -19.28 -8.73
C SER A 161 -13.54 -18.64 -10.12
N GLY A 162 -14.64 -17.94 -10.46
CA GLY A 162 -14.84 -17.29 -11.76
C GLY A 162 -14.46 -15.80 -11.79
N ASN A 163 -13.48 -15.44 -12.64
CA ASN A 163 -13.16 -14.12 -13.21
C ASN A 163 -12.93 -12.87 -12.30
N VAL A 164 -13.40 -12.82 -11.05
CA VAL A 164 -13.24 -11.63 -10.18
C VAL A 164 -11.82 -11.55 -9.62
N THR A 165 -11.23 -12.69 -9.25
CA THR A 165 -9.86 -12.77 -8.74
C THR A 165 -8.81 -12.46 -9.79
N THR A 166 -9.03 -12.84 -11.05
CA THR A 166 -8.08 -12.59 -12.14
C THR A 166 -8.25 -11.21 -12.75
N THR A 167 -9.46 -10.68 -12.90
CA THR A 167 -9.64 -9.38 -13.58
C THR A 167 -9.26 -8.22 -12.68
N ILE A 168 -9.64 -8.24 -11.39
CA ILE A 168 -9.23 -7.22 -10.43
C ILE A 168 -7.72 -7.30 -10.16
N ARG A 169 -7.15 -8.51 -9.97
CA ARG A 169 -5.69 -8.65 -9.84
C ARG A 169 -4.95 -8.29 -11.12
N ARG A 170 -5.47 -8.57 -12.32
CA ARG A 170 -4.81 -8.20 -13.58
C ARG A 170 -4.86 -6.71 -13.83
N ALA A 171 -5.97 -6.04 -13.51
CA ALA A 171 -6.05 -4.58 -13.60
C ALA A 171 -5.07 -3.90 -12.64
N ALA A 172 -5.07 -4.30 -11.36
CA ALA A 172 -4.11 -3.80 -10.37
C ALA A 172 -2.65 -4.13 -10.74
N ASN A 173 -2.37 -5.37 -11.17
CA ASN A 173 -1.03 -5.76 -11.61
C ASN A 173 -0.60 -5.01 -12.89
N ALA A 174 -1.51 -4.70 -13.82
CA ALA A 174 -1.18 -3.97 -15.04
C ALA A 174 -0.78 -2.52 -14.73
N GLU A 175 -1.46 -1.87 -13.78
CA GLU A 175 -1.08 -0.54 -13.31
C GLU A 175 0.29 -0.55 -12.62
N VAL A 176 0.56 -1.54 -11.78
CA VAL A 176 1.86 -1.72 -11.11
C VAL A 176 2.99 -1.99 -12.10
N VAL A 177 2.77 -2.88 -13.08
CA VAL A 177 3.77 -3.20 -14.12
C VAL A 177 4.07 -1.95 -14.97
N SER A 178 3.05 -1.20 -15.37
CA SER A 178 3.23 0.05 -16.11
C SER A 178 4.03 1.09 -15.30
N ALA A 179 3.76 1.20 -13.99
CA ALA A 179 4.50 2.08 -13.10
C ALA A 179 5.98 1.64 -12.92
N ILE A 180 6.24 0.34 -12.85
CA ILE A 180 7.61 -0.21 -12.77
C ILE A 180 8.38 0.07 -14.06
N GLU A 181 7.77 -0.17 -15.23
CA GLU A 181 8.39 0.10 -16.53
C GLU A 181 8.73 1.59 -16.70
N MET A 182 7.79 2.48 -16.36
CA MET A 182 7.98 3.93 -16.33
C MET A 182 9.17 4.33 -15.43
N THR A 183 9.32 3.68 -14.28
CA THR A 183 10.39 3.97 -13.32
C THR A 183 11.74 3.47 -13.83
N ALA A 184 11.79 2.28 -14.43
CA ALA A 184 12.99 1.72 -15.03
C ALA A 184 13.54 2.62 -16.15
N VAL A 185 12.67 3.10 -17.05
CA VAL A 185 13.04 4.05 -18.11
C VAL A 185 13.63 5.34 -17.54
N LYS A 186 13.06 5.85 -16.43
CA LYS A 186 13.57 7.06 -15.77
C LYS A 186 14.94 6.85 -15.14
N VAL A 187 15.19 5.67 -14.56
CA VAL A 187 16.50 5.31 -13.99
C VAL A 187 17.56 5.20 -15.08
N ASP A 188 17.24 4.59 -16.22
CA ASP A 188 18.16 4.52 -17.37
C ASP A 188 18.44 5.92 -17.96
N LEU A 189 17.42 6.76 -18.08
CA LEU A 189 17.62 8.13 -18.55
C LEU A 189 18.52 8.94 -17.60
N MET A 190 18.33 8.76 -16.28
CA MET A 190 19.18 9.40 -15.27
C MET A 190 20.62 8.86 -15.30
N SER A 191 20.82 7.56 -15.52
CA SER A 191 22.16 6.96 -15.61
C SER A 191 22.93 7.49 -16.83
N HIS A 192 22.27 7.58 -17.99
CA HIS A 192 22.84 8.19 -19.19
C HIS A 192 23.19 9.67 -19.00
N GLN A 193 22.33 10.43 -18.33
CA GLN A 193 22.62 11.84 -18.03
C GLN A 193 23.81 12.00 -17.08
N VAL A 194 23.94 11.14 -16.06
CA VAL A 194 25.08 11.16 -15.14
C VAL A 194 26.37 10.82 -15.87
N ALA A 195 26.36 9.81 -16.75
CA ALA A 195 27.51 9.44 -17.57
C ALA A 195 27.94 10.56 -18.52
N ALA A 196 26.97 11.21 -19.20
CA ALA A 196 27.24 12.34 -20.07
C ALA A 196 27.84 13.54 -19.30
N ASN A 197 27.29 13.85 -18.12
CA ASN A 197 27.81 14.91 -17.27
C ASN A 197 29.24 14.62 -16.77
N ALA A 198 29.52 13.37 -16.39
CA ALA A 198 30.85 12.96 -15.96
C ALA A 198 31.87 13.05 -17.10
N SER A 199 31.50 12.63 -18.32
CA SER A 199 32.34 12.75 -19.51
C SER A 199 32.63 14.21 -19.87
N MET A 200 31.61 15.07 -19.82
CA MET A 200 31.76 16.50 -20.08
C MET A 200 32.69 17.17 -19.06
N LEU A 201 32.53 16.84 -17.76
CA LEU A 201 33.43 17.33 -16.71
C LEU A 201 34.86 16.83 -16.90
N GLY A 202 35.05 15.58 -17.34
CA GLY A 202 36.36 15.02 -17.67
C GLY A 202 37.07 15.82 -18.78
N ALA A 203 36.37 16.11 -19.87
CA ALA A 203 36.90 16.91 -20.99
C ALA A 203 37.24 18.35 -20.54
N ILE A 204 36.41 18.95 -19.67
CA ILE A 204 36.68 20.28 -19.09
C ILE A 204 37.96 20.25 -18.24
N LEU A 205 38.12 19.25 -17.38
CA LEU A 205 39.28 19.14 -16.48
C LEU A 205 40.59 18.84 -17.23
N GLN A 206 40.51 18.14 -18.37
CA GLN A 206 41.67 17.82 -19.20
C GLN A 206 42.04 18.94 -20.18
N GLY A 207 41.23 20.00 -20.27
CA GLY A 207 41.45 21.10 -21.20
C GLY A 207 41.16 20.73 -22.66
N GLU A 208 40.49 19.62 -22.90
CA GLU A 208 40.07 19.13 -24.22
C GLU A 208 38.73 19.76 -24.61
N HIS A 209 38.71 21.10 -24.67
CA HIS A 209 37.52 21.86 -24.99
C HIS A 209 37.87 23.16 -25.74
N ASP A 210 37.08 23.52 -26.75
CA ASP A 210 37.28 24.73 -27.57
C ASP A 210 36.71 26.01 -26.95
N CYS A 211 36.21 25.96 -25.71
CA CYS A 211 35.61 27.13 -25.08
C CYS A 211 36.67 28.09 -24.48
N PRO A 212 36.47 29.43 -24.60
CA PRO A 212 37.41 30.43 -24.10
C PRO A 212 37.57 30.31 -22.57
N ARG A 213 38.75 30.70 -22.05
CA ARG A 213 39.33 30.49 -20.70
C ARG A 213 38.49 30.91 -19.47
N TRP A 214 37.25 31.32 -19.68
CA TRP A 214 36.24 31.80 -18.75
C TRP A 214 34.89 31.23 -19.15
N LEU A 215 34.69 29.92 -18.90
CA LEU A 215 33.39 29.28 -18.98
C LEU A 215 32.75 29.24 -17.59
N VAL A 216 31.60 29.87 -17.42
CA VAL A 216 30.81 29.79 -16.19
C VAL A 216 29.80 28.65 -16.33
N VAL A 217 30.00 27.55 -15.59
CA VAL A 217 29.00 26.47 -15.50
C VAL A 217 27.89 26.92 -14.56
N VAL A 218 26.72 27.24 -15.11
CA VAL A 218 25.52 27.61 -14.33
C VAL A 218 24.67 26.36 -14.10
N PRO A 219 24.44 25.91 -12.85
CA PRO A 219 23.57 24.76 -12.60
C PRO A 219 22.14 25.08 -13.00
N LYS A 220 21.50 24.15 -13.72
CA LYS A 220 20.10 24.26 -14.15
C LYS A 220 19.18 24.03 -12.95
N LYS A 221 18.26 24.97 -12.69
CA LYS A 221 17.31 24.98 -11.58
C LYS A 221 16.47 23.67 -11.51
N PRO A 222 16.34 22.99 -10.36
CA PRO A 222 15.28 22.00 -10.18
C PRO A 222 13.93 22.71 -10.05
N SER A 223 12.88 22.17 -10.67
CA SER A 223 11.56 22.76 -10.90
C SER A 223 10.70 23.01 -9.65
N SER A 224 11.25 23.64 -8.61
CA SER A 224 10.50 24.14 -7.45
C SER A 224 10.68 25.66 -7.31
N SER A 225 9.60 26.32 -6.91
CA SER A 225 9.33 27.76 -7.02
C SER A 225 9.93 28.62 -5.90
N SER A 226 11.16 28.35 -5.43
CA SER A 226 11.86 29.26 -4.51
C SER A 226 13.14 29.84 -5.13
N MET A 227 13.37 31.14 -4.87
CA MET A 227 14.40 32.01 -5.45
C MET A 227 15.66 32.15 -4.56
N ASP A 228 15.98 31.14 -3.75
CA ASP A 228 17.09 31.24 -2.76
C ASP A 228 18.47 30.74 -3.25
N TRP A 229 18.57 30.17 -4.46
CA TRP A 229 19.81 29.50 -4.94
C TRP A 229 20.76 30.40 -5.76
N LEU A 230 20.40 31.66 -6.02
CA LEU A 230 21.16 32.59 -6.88
C LEU A 230 22.23 33.44 -6.15
N LYS A 231 22.66 33.07 -4.94
CA LYS A 231 23.75 33.79 -4.26
C LYS A 231 25.10 33.09 -4.50
N PRO A 232 26.11 33.79 -5.05
CA PRO A 232 27.41 33.17 -5.36
C PRO A 232 28.13 32.75 -4.07
N LYS A 233 28.54 31.47 -3.97
CA LYS A 233 29.43 30.96 -2.90
C LYS A 233 30.90 31.10 -3.34
N SER A 234 31.75 31.39 -2.37
CA SER A 234 33.08 32.02 -2.41
C SER A 234 34.27 31.20 -2.96
N TRP A 235 34.08 30.23 -3.85
CA TRP A 235 35.20 29.42 -4.39
C TRP A 235 35.92 30.04 -5.61
N LEU A 236 35.50 31.22 -6.07
CA LEU A 236 36.09 31.90 -7.22
C LEU A 236 37.45 32.60 -6.96
N ASN A 237 37.98 32.59 -5.73
CA ASN A 237 39.19 33.36 -5.38
C ASN A 237 40.39 32.56 -4.87
N THR A 238 40.46 31.25 -5.12
CA THR A 238 41.73 30.52 -4.91
C THR A 238 42.57 30.61 -6.17
N THR A 239 43.49 31.57 -6.22
CA THR A 239 44.59 31.53 -7.18
C THR A 239 45.41 30.27 -6.90
N VAL A 240 45.27 29.24 -7.73
CA VAL A 240 46.21 28.11 -7.71
C VAL A 240 47.54 28.66 -8.22
N VAL A 241 48.46 28.93 -7.29
CA VAL A 241 49.87 29.12 -7.60
C VAL A 241 50.38 27.76 -8.09
N GLY A 242 50.47 27.60 -9.41
CA GLY A 242 51.04 26.41 -10.02
C GLY A 242 52.49 26.21 -9.56
N PRO A 243 52.97 24.97 -9.46
CA PRO A 243 54.36 24.72 -9.09
C PRO A 243 55.30 25.39 -10.10
N LYS A 244 56.24 26.18 -9.56
CA LYS A 244 57.31 26.84 -10.33
C LYS A 244 58.04 25.81 -11.19
N ARG A 245 58.25 26.14 -12.47
CA ARG A 245 59.13 25.42 -13.40
C ARG A 245 60.46 25.07 -12.73
N ALA A 246 60.71 23.78 -12.51
CA ALA A 246 62.06 23.26 -12.35
C ALA A 246 62.57 22.75 -13.70
N ARG A 247 63.76 23.22 -14.07
CA ARG A 247 64.47 22.89 -15.31
C ARG A 247 65.00 21.44 -15.28
N SER A 248 65.05 20.88 -16.48
CA SER A 248 65.71 19.67 -16.97
C SER A 248 66.86 19.06 -16.14
N SER A 249 66.90 17.70 -16.09
CA SER A 249 68.08 16.91 -16.48
C SER A 249 67.79 15.39 -16.51
N LYS A 250 68.01 14.78 -17.68
CA LYS A 250 68.48 13.41 -18.03
C LYS A 250 68.21 12.20 -17.10
N ALA A 251 67.75 11.10 -17.73
CA ALA A 251 68.41 9.77 -17.84
C ALA A 251 67.59 8.51 -17.44
N HIS A 252 67.44 7.62 -18.43
CA HIS A 252 67.52 6.14 -18.41
C HIS A 252 66.50 5.24 -17.65
N SER A 253 65.60 4.64 -18.44
CA SER A 253 65.36 3.18 -18.67
C SER A 253 64.93 2.18 -17.58
N PHE A 254 64.08 1.23 -18.04
CA PHE A 254 63.89 -0.20 -17.71
C PHE A 254 62.59 -0.69 -17.02
N VAL A 255 61.76 -1.36 -17.85
CA VAL A 255 61.05 -2.66 -17.74
C VAL A 255 60.54 -3.19 -16.38
N GLY A 256 59.29 -3.70 -16.36
CA GLY A 256 58.88 -4.73 -15.40
C GLY A 256 57.38 -5.11 -15.42
N LEU A 257 57.09 -6.31 -15.90
CA LEU A 257 55.80 -7.03 -15.92
C LEU A 257 55.29 -7.44 -14.52
N GLY A 258 53.98 -7.69 -14.39
CA GLY A 258 53.44 -8.63 -13.38
C GLY A 258 52.02 -8.31 -12.90
N GLY A 259 51.11 -9.29 -13.01
CA GLY A 259 49.71 -9.26 -12.54
C GLY A 259 49.55 -9.17 -11.02
N GLN A 260 48.43 -9.48 -10.37
CA GLN A 260 47.12 -10.00 -10.73
C GLN A 260 46.27 -9.85 -9.43
N ILE A 261 44.93 -9.94 -9.54
CA ILE A 261 43.97 -10.36 -8.49
C ILE A 261 43.38 -9.27 -7.53
N TRP A 262 42.06 -9.07 -7.68
CA TRP A 262 41.06 -8.59 -6.69
C TRP A 262 40.62 -9.76 -5.79
N PRO A 263 40.11 -9.60 -4.53
CA PRO A 263 38.80 -8.96 -4.30
C PRO A 263 38.52 -8.33 -2.91
N GLY A 264 37.42 -7.58 -2.78
CA GLY A 264 36.68 -7.41 -1.51
C GLY A 264 36.25 -5.99 -1.10
N ASN A 265 34.96 -5.67 -1.34
CA ASN A 265 34.16 -4.55 -0.78
C ASN A 265 33.86 -4.79 0.75
N PRO A 266 33.16 -3.95 1.57
CA PRO A 266 32.55 -2.62 1.38
C PRO A 266 32.60 -1.60 2.58
N SER A 267 32.07 -0.38 2.33
CA SER A 267 31.22 0.48 3.23
C SER A 267 31.78 1.58 4.17
N ARG A 268 31.22 2.81 3.94
CA ARG A 268 30.80 3.94 4.83
C ARG A 268 31.80 4.64 5.80
N SER A 269 31.93 5.98 5.71
CA SER A 269 31.18 6.96 6.56
C SER A 269 31.76 8.41 6.62
N HIS A 270 30.82 9.38 6.61
CA HIS A 270 30.68 10.68 7.33
C HIS A 270 31.59 11.93 7.15
N ASP A 271 30.89 13.03 6.79
CA ASP A 271 30.82 14.43 7.34
C ASP A 271 32.04 15.36 7.46
N ALA A 272 31.87 16.64 7.03
CA ALA A 272 31.74 17.81 7.93
C ALA A 272 31.84 19.18 7.20
N ALA A 273 31.28 20.20 7.84
CA ALA A 273 30.93 21.54 7.35
C ALA A 273 31.96 22.65 7.68
N ILE A 274 31.48 23.93 7.65
CA ILE A 274 32.05 25.23 8.13
C ILE A 274 32.52 26.15 6.96
N GLY A 275 32.26 27.47 6.86
CA GLY A 275 31.58 28.46 7.71
C GLY A 275 32.40 29.76 7.91
N CYS A 276 32.28 30.73 6.98
CA CYS A 276 32.20 32.23 7.08
C CYS A 276 33.22 33.14 7.86
N TRP A 277 33.80 34.21 7.24
CA TRP A 277 33.51 35.68 7.47
C TRP A 277 34.40 36.70 6.68
N CYS A 278 33.89 37.94 6.62
CA CYS A 278 34.07 39.21 5.85
C CYS A 278 35.44 39.90 5.59
N CYS A 279 35.53 40.69 4.48
CA CYS A 279 35.65 42.18 4.47
C CYS A 279 35.78 42.82 3.04
N ALA A 280 35.23 44.03 2.86
CA ALA A 280 35.20 44.90 1.66
C ALA A 280 36.50 45.76 1.50
N PRO A 281 36.74 46.64 0.46
CA PRO A 281 35.85 47.77 0.04
C PRO A 281 35.91 48.29 -1.44
N GLY A 282 34.87 49.07 -1.82
CA GLY A 282 34.88 50.21 -2.78
C GLY A 282 34.76 49.91 -4.29
N ARG A 283 34.13 50.70 -5.17
CA ARG A 283 33.40 51.98 -5.12
C ARG A 283 32.79 52.23 -6.53
N VAL A 284 31.60 52.88 -6.62
CA VAL A 284 31.12 53.78 -7.73
C VAL A 284 30.69 53.07 -9.03
N THR A 285 29.55 53.28 -9.72
CA THR A 285 28.56 54.38 -9.90
C THR A 285 27.21 53.82 -10.43
N HIS A 286 26.11 54.49 -10.09
CA HIS A 286 24.77 54.48 -10.73
C HIS A 286 24.75 55.22 -12.09
N PRO A 287 23.60 55.48 -12.77
CA PRO A 287 22.36 54.70 -13.01
C PRO A 287 21.90 54.76 -14.50
N VAL A 288 20.93 53.95 -14.97
CA VAL A 288 19.88 54.42 -15.92
C VAL A 288 18.58 53.62 -15.72
N SER A 289 17.48 54.37 -15.73
CA SER A 289 16.05 54.08 -15.59
C SER A 289 15.35 53.51 -16.84
N LEU A 290 14.05 53.21 -16.65
CA LEU A 290 12.92 53.05 -17.60
C LEU A 290 12.46 51.59 -17.71
N GLY A 291 11.18 51.25 -17.53
CA GLY A 291 9.98 52.03 -17.33
C GLY A 291 8.79 51.07 -17.17
N SER A 292 7.77 51.55 -16.47
CA SER A 292 6.49 50.91 -16.18
C SER A 292 5.64 50.70 -17.44
N PHE A 293 4.93 49.58 -17.53
CA PHE A 293 3.47 49.47 -17.52
C PHE A 293 3.08 48.00 -17.30
#